data_AF-A0ABD0WKY7-F1
#
_entry.id   AF-A0ABD0WKY7-F1
#
_cell.length_a   1.000
_cell.length_b   1.000
_cell.length_c   1.000
_cell.angle_alpha   90.00
_cell.angle_beta   90.00
_cell.angle_gamma   90.00
#
_symmetry.space_group_name_H-M   'P 1'
#
loop_
_entity.id
_entity.type
_entity.pdbx_description
1 polymer ?
#
loop_
_entity_poly.entity_id
_entity_poly.type
_entity_poly.pdbx_seq_one_letter_code
_entity_poly.pdbx_strand_id
1 'polypeptide(L)'
;MNSLYFAGVFVFEVPYQRNCLILGGNLASVHGLHQYNFLLNVIEKSAKRDQRTWIGANDAVREGIWMWSDGSRFKYHNWSRGQPSKSNNRENCMEMNYGADRGKNDSPCWIELPFLCARKL
;
A
#
# COMPACT_ATOMS: atom_id res chain seq x y z
N MET A 1 32.31 8.30 22.19
CA MET A 1 31.04 8.89 21.72
C MET A 1 30.39 7.85 20.84
N ASN A 2 29.38 7.17 21.34
CA ASN A 2 28.75 6.04 20.64
C ASN A 2 27.88 6.59 19.51
N SER A 3 28.37 6.48 18.28
CA SER A 3 27.54 6.60 17.09
C SER A 3 26.57 5.43 17.05
N LEU A 4 25.34 5.64 17.52
CA LEU A 4 24.23 4.73 17.27
C LEU A 4 23.80 4.91 15.81
N TYR A 5 24.42 4.14 14.92
CA TYR A 5 23.87 3.92 13.59
C TYR A 5 22.71 2.93 13.70
N PHE A 6 21.47 3.40 13.57
CA PHE A 6 20.38 2.51 13.17
C PHE A 6 20.54 2.19 11.68
N ALA A 7 21.46 1.28 11.37
CA ALA A 7 21.48 0.59 10.09
C ALA A 7 20.52 -0.61 10.20
N GLY A 8 19.29 -0.44 9.75
CA GLY A 8 18.35 -1.55 9.58
C GLY A 8 16.96 -1.31 10.15
N VAL A 9 16.16 -0.49 9.47
CA VAL A 9 14.76 -0.91 9.29
C VAL A 9 14.81 -1.85 8.09
N PHE A 10 14.76 -3.15 8.34
CA PHE A 10 14.58 -4.16 7.30
C PHE A 10 13.19 -3.95 6.67
N VAL A 11 13.07 -3.00 5.75
CA VAL A 11 11.93 -2.92 4.84
C VAL A 11 12.21 -3.99 3.80
N PHE A 12 11.71 -5.21 4.01
CA PHE A 12 11.50 -6.12 2.88
C PHE A 12 10.63 -5.34 1.92
N GLU A 13 11.26 -4.89 0.83
CA GLU A 13 10.82 -3.76 0.04
C GLU A 13 9.35 -3.92 -0.34
N VAL A 14 8.47 -3.05 0.19
CA VAL A 14 7.21 -2.80 -0.49
C VAL A 14 7.63 -2.33 -1.88
N PRO A 15 7.36 -3.11 -2.94
CA PRO A 15 7.84 -2.76 -4.25
C PRO A 15 7.30 -1.38 -4.58
N TYR A 16 8.09 -0.58 -5.31
CA TYR A 16 7.78 0.81 -5.68
C TYR A 16 7.89 1.87 -4.58
N GLN A 17 8.03 1.53 -3.29
CA GLN A 17 8.23 2.51 -2.22
C GLN A 17 9.44 3.41 -2.50
N ARG A 18 10.55 2.82 -2.98
CA ARG A 18 11.75 3.57 -3.35
C ARG A 18 11.50 4.62 -4.44
N ASN A 19 10.63 4.33 -5.41
CA ASN A 19 10.30 5.27 -6.49
C ASN A 19 9.55 6.48 -5.94
N CYS A 20 8.63 6.26 -5.00
CA CYS A 20 7.94 7.36 -4.34
C CYS A 20 8.88 8.20 -3.47
N LEU A 21 9.82 7.56 -2.76
CA LEU A 21 10.82 8.25 -1.95
C LEU A 21 11.69 9.20 -2.79
N ILE A 22 12.10 8.78 -4.00
CA ILE A 22 12.85 9.63 -4.94
C ILE A 22 12.06 10.88 -5.34
N LEU A 23 10.73 10.79 -5.40
CA LEU A 23 9.84 11.92 -5.69
C LEU A 23 9.49 12.76 -4.44
N GLY A 24 10.12 12.46 -3.30
CA GLY A 24 9.88 13.13 -2.02
C GLY A 24 8.58 12.73 -1.35
N GLY A 25 8.02 11.56 -1.68
CA GLY A 25 6.78 11.02 -1.11
C GLY A 25 6.91 9.58 -0.64
N ASN A 26 5.78 8.95 -0.35
CA ASN A 26 5.66 7.53 -0.05
C ASN A 26 4.61 6.90 -0.96
N LEU A 27 4.49 5.57 -0.95
CA LEU A 27 3.26 4.97 -1.47
C LEU A 27 2.05 5.52 -0.72
N ALA A 28 0.94 5.70 -1.44
CA ALA A 28 -0.23 6.38 -0.92
C ALA A 28 -0.81 5.65 0.31
N SER A 29 -1.04 6.41 1.38
CA SER A 29 -1.83 5.96 2.53
C SER A 29 -3.28 6.42 2.40
N VAL A 30 -4.20 5.69 3.04
CA VAL A 30 -5.63 6.03 3.03
C VAL A 30 -6.18 6.00 4.46
N HIS A 31 -6.81 7.10 4.86
CA HIS A 31 -7.34 7.32 6.21
C HIS A 31 -8.85 7.48 6.27
N GLY A 32 -9.54 7.35 5.13
CA GLY A 32 -10.99 7.40 5.09
C GLY A 32 -11.54 7.27 3.68
N LEU A 33 -12.87 7.20 3.59
CA LEU A 33 -13.59 6.98 2.35
C LEU A 33 -13.33 8.08 1.31
N HIS A 34 -13.25 9.34 1.73
CA HIS A 34 -13.02 10.46 0.81
C HIS A 34 -11.67 10.33 0.08
N GLN A 35 -10.59 10.02 0.82
CA GLN A 35 -9.28 9.78 0.23
C GLN A 35 -9.28 8.54 -0.68
N TYR A 36 -9.95 7.47 -0.26
CA TYR A 36 -10.05 6.25 -1.06
C TYR A 36 -10.71 6.53 -2.43
N ASN A 37 -11.85 7.23 -2.42
CA ASN A 37 -12.57 7.59 -3.63
C ASN A 37 -11.78 8.58 -4.50
N PHE A 38 -11.04 9.49 -3.88
CA PHE A 38 -10.12 10.36 -4.62
C PHE A 38 -9.06 9.56 -5.38
N LEU A 39 -8.43 8.56 -4.75
CA LEU A 39 -7.45 7.70 -5.42
C LEU A 39 -8.07 6.84 -6.52
N LEU A 40 -9.29 6.32 -6.33
CA LEU A 40 -10.03 5.63 -7.39
C LEU A 40 -10.23 6.54 -8.62
N ASN A 41 -10.66 7.79 -8.40
CA ASN A 41 -10.82 8.76 -9.48
C ASN A 41 -9.50 9.06 -10.22
N VAL A 42 -8.37 9.06 -9.52
CA VAL A 42 -7.04 9.20 -10.13
C VAL A 42 -6.74 8.00 -11.04
N ILE A 43 -7.01 6.77 -10.58
CA ILE A 43 -6.82 5.54 -11.36
C ILE A 43 -7.69 5.55 -12.62
N GLU A 44 -8.97 5.91 -12.49
CA GLU A 44 -9.92 5.97 -13.61
C GLU A 44 -9.53 6.98 -14.68
N LYS A 45 -8.85 8.07 -14.29
CA LYS A 45 -8.37 9.10 -15.22
C LYS A 45 -7.02 8.73 -15.86
N SER A 46 -6.34 7.71 -15.35
CA SER A 46 -5.06 7.27 -15.89
C SER A 46 -5.22 6.52 -17.22
N ALA A 47 -4.12 6.36 -17.96
CA ALA A 47 -4.09 5.57 -19.19
C ALA A 47 -4.38 4.08 -18.97
N LYS A 48 -4.25 3.60 -17.72
CA LYS A 48 -4.43 2.21 -17.31
C LYS A 48 -5.67 2.08 -16.42
N ARG A 49 -6.83 2.45 -16.99
CA ARG A 49 -8.14 2.41 -16.31
C ARG A 49 -8.45 1.02 -15.79
N ASP A 50 -9.18 0.97 -14.67
CA ASP A 50 -9.64 -0.26 -14.03
C ASP A 50 -8.54 -1.24 -13.58
N GLN A 51 -7.30 -0.77 -13.46
CA GLN A 51 -6.23 -1.60 -12.92
C GLN A 51 -6.21 -1.60 -11.40
N ARG A 52 -5.95 -2.77 -10.84
CA ARG A 52 -5.53 -2.92 -9.46
C ARG A 52 -4.24 -2.13 -9.26
N THR A 53 -4.12 -1.46 -8.13
CA THR A 53 -3.06 -0.48 -7.94
C THR A 53 -2.48 -0.59 -6.54
N TRP A 54 -1.16 -0.63 -6.45
CA TRP A 54 -0.45 -0.68 -5.18
C TRP A 54 -0.61 0.62 -4.38
N ILE A 55 -0.86 0.44 -3.08
CA ILE A 55 -0.86 1.49 -2.06
C ILE A 55 0.03 1.06 -0.88
N GLY A 56 0.34 1.99 0.02
CA GLY A 56 1.47 1.83 0.93
C GLY A 56 1.29 0.90 2.12
N ALA A 57 0.20 0.12 2.21
CA ALA A 57 0.01 -0.76 3.37
C ALA A 57 0.66 -2.13 3.14
N ASN A 58 1.25 -2.67 4.20
CA ASN A 58 1.80 -4.01 4.27
C ASN A 58 1.67 -4.57 5.69
N ASP A 59 1.70 -5.88 5.83
CA ASP A 59 1.75 -6.60 7.11
C ASP A 59 2.95 -7.58 7.17
N ALA A 60 3.97 -7.34 6.35
CA ALA A 60 5.17 -8.16 6.21
C ALA A 60 5.94 -8.40 7.53
N VAL A 61 5.80 -7.51 8.51
CA VAL A 61 6.41 -7.67 9.83
C VAL A 61 5.65 -8.69 10.68
N ARG A 62 4.32 -8.70 10.58
CA ARG A 62 3.44 -9.58 11.32
C ARG A 62 2.08 -9.68 10.62
N GLU A 63 1.83 -10.85 10.05
CA GLU A 63 0.57 -11.23 9.40
C GLU A 63 -0.67 -10.71 10.16
N GLY A 64 -1.57 -10.05 9.44
CA GLY A 64 -2.80 -9.47 9.98
C GLY A 64 -2.61 -8.13 10.71
N ILE A 65 -1.38 -7.65 10.92
CA ILE A 65 -1.09 -6.31 11.47
C ILE A 65 -0.57 -5.40 10.37
N TRP A 66 -1.50 -4.63 9.80
CA TRP A 66 -1.22 -3.71 8.70
C TRP A 66 -0.61 -2.39 9.16
N MET A 67 0.38 -1.93 8.41
CA MET A 67 1.09 -0.66 8.63
C MET A 67 1.22 0.11 7.32
N TRP A 68 1.08 1.43 7.35
CA TRP A 68 1.38 2.28 6.19
C TRP A 68 2.88 2.60 6.14
N SER A 69 3.45 2.56 4.93
CA SER A 69 4.87 2.85 4.69
C SER A 69 5.26 4.31 4.97
N ASP A 70 4.30 5.23 5.01
CA ASP A 70 4.49 6.64 5.39
C ASP A 70 4.52 6.86 6.92
N GLY A 71 4.42 5.79 7.72
CA GLY A 71 4.42 5.83 9.19
C GLY A 71 3.09 6.24 9.82
N SER A 72 2.05 6.49 9.02
CA SER A 72 0.73 6.85 9.53
C SER A 72 -0.02 5.63 10.12
N ARG A 73 -1.03 5.90 10.95
CA ARG A 73 -1.81 4.83 11.60
C ARG A 73 -2.76 4.14 10.63
N PHE A 74 -2.71 2.81 10.60
CA PHE A 74 -3.67 1.99 9.86
C PHE A 74 -5.00 1.89 10.63
N LYS A 75 -6.02 2.65 10.20
CA LYS A 75 -7.35 2.69 10.83
C LYS A 75 -8.52 2.43 9.88
N TYR A 76 -8.26 2.48 8.56
CA TYR A 76 -9.28 2.37 7.54
C TYR A 76 -9.16 1.03 6.79
N HIS A 77 -10.14 0.16 7.00
CA HIS A 77 -10.08 -1.27 6.67
C HIS A 77 -11.01 -1.66 5.51
N ASN A 78 -11.13 -0.82 4.47
CA ASN A 78 -12.05 -1.05 3.35
C ASN A 78 -11.64 -2.23 2.45
N TRP A 79 -11.65 -3.43 3.00
CA TRP A 79 -11.32 -4.69 2.36
C TRP A 79 -12.42 -5.11 1.39
N SER A 80 -12.01 -5.69 0.27
CA SER A 80 -12.90 -6.43 -0.60
C SER A 80 -13.49 -7.62 0.15
N ARG A 81 -14.67 -8.09 -0.27
CA ARG A 81 -15.28 -9.30 0.29
C ARG A 81 -14.29 -10.47 0.25
N GLY A 82 -14.06 -11.09 1.41
CA GLY A 82 -13.15 -12.22 1.57
C GLY A 82 -11.71 -11.86 1.90
N GLN A 83 -11.38 -10.57 2.02
CA GLN A 83 -10.02 -10.07 2.28
C GLN A 83 -9.86 -9.46 3.68
N PRO A 84 -8.63 -9.45 4.25
CA PRO A 84 -7.43 -10.08 3.69
C PRO A 84 -7.51 -11.61 3.74
N SER A 85 -6.88 -12.25 2.76
CA SER A 85 -6.88 -13.69 2.55
C SER A 85 -5.93 -14.36 3.55
N LYS A 86 -6.22 -15.58 4.00
CA LYS A 86 -5.36 -16.31 4.97
C LYS A 86 -4.20 -17.02 4.28
N SER A 87 -3.58 -16.41 3.27
CA SER A 87 -2.67 -17.06 2.35
C SER A 87 -1.25 -17.23 2.90
N ASN A 88 -1.07 -18.09 3.91
CA ASN A 88 0.23 -18.66 4.31
C ASN A 88 1.42 -17.66 4.36
N ASN A 89 1.19 -16.41 4.79
CA ASN A 89 2.17 -15.33 4.89
C ASN A 89 2.87 -14.91 3.57
N ARG A 90 2.22 -15.12 2.41
CA ARG A 90 2.81 -14.76 1.10
C ARG A 90 2.24 -13.47 0.51
N GLU A 91 1.11 -12.98 1.00
CA GLU A 91 0.39 -11.82 0.46
C GLU A 91 0.55 -10.58 1.35
N ASN A 92 1.77 -10.06 1.47
CA ASN A 92 2.05 -9.02 2.45
C ASN A 92 1.84 -7.58 1.94
N CYS A 93 1.34 -7.36 0.73
CA CYS A 93 1.22 -6.03 0.12
C CYS A 93 -0.22 -5.68 -0.24
N MET A 94 -0.62 -4.42 -0.01
CA MET A 94 -1.98 -3.95 -0.27
C MET A 94 -2.13 -3.31 -1.65
N GLU A 95 -3.03 -3.89 -2.44
CA GLU A 95 -3.60 -3.25 -3.62
C GLU A 95 -5.01 -2.69 -3.34
N MET A 96 -5.43 -1.73 -4.14
CA MET A 96 -6.80 -1.21 -4.18
C MET A 96 -7.41 -1.38 -5.57
N ASN A 97 -8.71 -1.06 -5.70
CA ASN A 97 -9.49 -1.27 -6.91
C ASN A 97 -9.59 -2.77 -7.29
N TYR A 98 -9.72 -3.63 -6.27
CA TYR A 98 -9.88 -5.06 -6.45
C TYR A 98 -11.35 -5.46 -6.44
N GLY A 99 -11.72 -6.41 -7.30
CA GLY A 99 -13.06 -6.99 -7.33
C GLY A 99 -14.17 -6.02 -7.79
N ALA A 100 -15.42 -6.50 -7.74
CA ALA A 100 -16.59 -5.71 -8.14
C ALA A 100 -16.94 -4.60 -7.14
N ASP A 101 -16.54 -4.74 -5.88
CA ASP A 101 -16.71 -3.74 -4.81
C ASP A 101 -15.57 -2.70 -4.80
N ARG A 102 -14.57 -2.85 -5.68
CA ARG A 102 -13.39 -1.98 -5.78
C ARG A 102 -12.69 -1.79 -4.43
N GLY A 103 -12.70 -2.83 -3.60
CA GLY A 103 -12.11 -2.84 -2.27
C GLY A 103 -10.59 -2.98 -2.29
N LYS A 104 -10.02 -3.09 -1.09
CA LYS A 104 -8.61 -3.45 -0.87
C LYS A 104 -8.42 -4.96 -0.93
N ASN A 105 -7.26 -5.38 -1.39
CA ASN A 105 -6.85 -6.77 -1.41
C ASN A 105 -5.39 -6.88 -0.94
N ASP A 106 -5.09 -7.93 -0.21
CA ASP A 106 -3.73 -8.38 0.06
C ASP A 106 -3.27 -9.26 -1.11
N SER A 107 -2.04 -9.05 -1.58
CA SER A 107 -1.53 -9.76 -2.74
C SER A 107 -0.03 -9.94 -2.62
N PRO A 108 0.57 -10.94 -3.31
CA PRO A 108 2.00 -11.14 -3.24
C PRO A 108 2.73 -9.91 -3.77
N CYS A 109 3.66 -9.39 -2.98
CA CYS A 109 4.35 -8.14 -3.29
C CYS A 109 5.05 -8.16 -4.67
N TRP A 110 5.50 -9.31 -5.15
CA TRP A 110 6.22 -9.42 -6.43
C TRP A 110 5.33 -9.27 -7.68
N ILE A 111 4.02 -9.12 -7.55
CA ILE A 111 3.13 -8.89 -8.70
C ILE A 111 3.35 -7.48 -9.25
N GLU A 112 3.56 -7.38 -10.56
CA GLU A 112 3.72 -6.09 -11.23
C GLU A 112 2.37 -5.40 -11.45
N LEU A 113 2.18 -4.26 -10.77
CA LEU A 113 1.01 -3.40 -10.92
C LEU A 113 1.42 -1.92 -10.95
N PRO A 114 0.56 -1.02 -11.48
CA PRO A 114 0.68 0.40 -11.20
C PRO A 114 0.70 0.67 -9.69
N PHE A 115 1.29 1.81 -9.31
CA PHE A 115 1.37 2.24 -7.92
C PHE A 115 1.08 3.73 -7.80
N LEU A 116 0.54 4.14 -6.66
CA LEU A 116 0.27 5.55 -6.37
C LEU A 116 1.26 6.06 -5.33
N CYS A 117 1.95 7.15 -5.66
CA CYS A 117 2.72 7.92 -4.69
C CYS A 117 1.86 9.06 -4.12
N ALA A 118 2.03 9.34 -2.84
CA ALA A 118 1.49 10.51 -2.17
C ALA A 118 2.61 11.29 -1.50
N ARG A 119 2.54 12.62 -1.59
CA ARG A 119 3.43 13.55 -0.89
C ARG A 119 2.58 14.54 -0.12
N LYS A 120 2.96 14.80 1.13
CA LYS A 120 2.41 15.93 1.88
C LYS A 120 3.05 17.21 1.34
N LEU A 121 2.21 18.13 0.90
CA LEU A 121 2.63 19.48 0.52
C LEU A 121 2.89 20.32 1.76
#